data_AF-A0A523TND5-F1
#
_entry.id   AF-A0A523TND5-F1
#
_cell.length_a   1.000
_cell.length_b   1.000
_cell.length_c   1.000
_cell.angle_alpha   90.00
_cell.angle_beta   90.00
_cell.angle_gamma   90.00
#
_symmetry.space_group_name_H-M   'P 1'
#
loop_
_entity.id
_entity.type
_entity.pdbx_description
1 polymer ?
#
loop_
_entity_poly.entity_id
_entity_poly.type
_entity_poly.pdbx_seq_one_letter_code
_entity_poly.pdbx_strand_id
1 'polypeptide(L)'
;MYVEVAVNLPPVQGTFDYHVPTHLVDRIALGHLVTAPFGNRRVQGVVVGMPETPAVPDTRPLDELIDPDPVLTTAQLDLAKWLADTYHAPLIDCLTLMIPPGLSQQADSHYHLLDPEAEGETPTQIKILALLKRRGDLRGRQIAHALPRIRWQPAAQALLRKGILERHSVLDPPRVRPRRVRSARLALPPDKARENLDGIGRKGGQAAERRRRILEGLIEEGEPLEVSWLYAEYGGKRADLVALEEHGLISLSEAEVWRDPLENLDFV
;
A
#
# COMPACT_ATOMS: atom_id res chain seq x y z
N MET A 1 -27.66 10.33 -12.90
CA MET A 1 -26.25 10.76 -12.89
C MET A 1 -25.38 9.55 -13.18
N TYR A 2 -24.41 9.70 -14.07
CA TYR A 2 -23.49 8.63 -14.46
C TYR A 2 -22.06 9.08 -14.23
N VAL A 3 -21.18 8.11 -14.02
CA VAL A 3 -19.74 8.32 -13.87
C VAL A 3 -18.99 7.31 -14.71
N GLU A 4 -17.91 7.79 -15.30
CA GLU A 4 -16.94 6.99 -16.03
C GLU A 4 -15.82 6.61 -15.07
N VAL A 5 -15.54 5.31 -14.95
CA VAL A 5 -14.60 4.76 -13.96
C VAL A 5 -13.49 3.98 -14.65
N ALA A 6 -12.24 4.36 -14.38
CA ALA A 6 -11.08 3.55 -14.71
C ALA A 6 -10.90 2.45 -13.66
N VAL A 7 -11.10 1.19 -14.03
CA VAL A 7 -11.15 0.05 -13.08
C VAL A 7 -9.76 -0.57 -12.86
N ASN A 8 -9.36 -0.74 -11.60
CA ASN A 8 -8.09 -1.34 -11.19
C ASN A 8 -8.16 -2.87 -11.21
N LEU A 9 -8.14 -3.43 -12.43
CA LEU A 9 -8.33 -4.85 -12.65
C LEU A 9 -7.54 -5.38 -13.85
N PRO A 10 -6.28 -5.82 -13.68
CA PRO A 10 -5.57 -6.46 -14.78
C PRO A 10 -6.25 -7.77 -15.26
N PRO A 11 -6.29 -8.07 -16.57
CA PRO A 11 -5.75 -7.29 -17.70
C PRO A 11 -6.79 -6.35 -18.35
N VAL A 12 -7.87 -5.99 -17.66
CA VAL A 12 -8.90 -5.09 -18.18
C VAL A 12 -8.29 -3.72 -18.42
N GLN A 13 -8.53 -3.16 -19.61
CA GLN A 13 -8.10 -1.84 -20.01
C GLN A 13 -9.32 -0.98 -20.36
N GLY A 14 -9.17 0.33 -20.21
CA GLY A 14 -10.23 1.31 -20.49
C GLY A 14 -11.08 1.68 -19.28
N THR A 15 -12.18 2.37 -19.56
CA THR A 15 -13.11 2.93 -18.60
C THR A 15 -14.50 2.35 -18.78
N PHE A 16 -15.31 2.41 -17.73
CA PHE A 16 -16.64 1.82 -17.69
C PHE A 16 -17.62 2.74 -16.99
N ASP A 17 -18.84 2.81 -17.54
CA ASP A 17 -19.87 3.69 -17.03
C ASP A 17 -20.75 3.01 -15.99
N TYR A 18 -20.99 3.72 -14.91
CA TYR A 18 -21.82 3.32 -13.79
C TYR A 18 -22.87 4.39 -13.50
N HIS A 19 -24.04 3.99 -12.99
CA HIS A 19 -24.95 4.96 -12.41
C HIS A 19 -24.63 5.18 -10.94
N VAL A 20 -24.80 6.42 -10.50
CA VAL A 20 -24.56 6.80 -9.11
C VAL A 20 -25.84 6.52 -8.31
N PRO A 21 -25.79 5.68 -7.26
CA PRO A 21 -26.94 5.47 -6.39
C PRO A 21 -27.25 6.76 -5.61
N THR A 22 -28.52 6.97 -5.24
CA THR A 22 -29.02 8.24 -4.67
C THR A 22 -28.22 8.76 -3.48
N HIS A 23 -27.77 7.87 -2.60
CA HIS A 23 -26.98 8.22 -1.40
C HIS A 23 -25.52 8.66 -1.68
N LEU A 24 -25.05 8.58 -2.93
CA LEU A 24 -23.72 9.03 -3.35
C LEU A 24 -23.75 10.29 -4.23
N VAL A 25 -24.93 10.69 -4.73
CA VAL A 25 -25.07 11.77 -5.74
C VAL A 25 -24.43 13.08 -5.28
N ASP A 26 -24.64 13.47 -4.02
CA ASP A 26 -24.14 14.76 -3.51
C ASP A 26 -22.67 14.73 -3.06
N ARG A 27 -22.03 13.54 -3.09
CA ARG A 27 -20.66 13.35 -2.59
C ARG A 27 -19.67 13.00 -3.69
N ILE A 28 -20.13 12.31 -4.73
CA ILE A 28 -19.24 11.83 -5.77
C ILE A 28 -18.71 12.99 -6.62
N ALA A 29 -17.40 12.94 -6.90
CA ALA A 29 -16.70 13.91 -7.75
C ALA A 29 -15.60 13.20 -8.55
N LEU A 30 -15.04 13.89 -9.56
CA LEU A 30 -13.84 13.43 -10.25
C LEU A 30 -12.72 13.13 -9.25
N GLY A 31 -11.94 12.08 -9.51
CA GLY A 31 -10.81 11.68 -8.67
C GLY A 31 -11.18 10.88 -7.44
N HIS A 32 -12.46 10.63 -7.18
CA HIS A 32 -12.88 9.70 -6.14
C HIS A 32 -12.42 8.28 -6.45
N LEU A 33 -11.93 7.61 -5.41
CA LEU A 33 -11.70 6.18 -5.41
C LEU A 33 -12.99 5.47 -4.96
N VAL A 34 -13.49 4.57 -5.80
CA VAL A 34 -14.79 3.93 -5.61
C VAL A 34 -14.66 2.42 -5.69
N THR A 35 -15.63 1.70 -5.11
CA THR A 35 -15.85 0.29 -5.44
C THR A 35 -17.07 0.14 -6.35
N ALA A 36 -16.96 -0.81 -7.29
CA ALA A 36 -17.98 -1.07 -8.29
C ALA A 36 -18.08 -2.56 -8.64
N PRO A 37 -19.24 -3.04 -9.10
CA PRO A 37 -19.38 -4.39 -9.63
C PRO A 37 -18.81 -4.46 -11.05
N PHE A 38 -18.05 -5.50 -11.37
CA PHE A 38 -17.51 -5.75 -12.71
C PHE A 38 -17.65 -7.23 -13.06
N GLY A 39 -18.72 -7.62 -13.76
CA GLY A 39 -19.03 -9.05 -13.97
C GLY A 39 -19.43 -9.74 -12.66
N ASN A 40 -18.72 -10.78 -12.24
CA ASN A 40 -18.95 -11.49 -10.97
C ASN A 40 -17.98 -11.07 -9.85
N ARG A 41 -17.36 -9.91 -9.99
CA ARG A 41 -16.36 -9.38 -9.04
C ARG A 41 -16.65 -7.96 -8.64
N ARG A 42 -16.04 -7.57 -7.54
CA ARG A 42 -15.99 -6.20 -7.03
C ARG A 42 -14.61 -5.65 -7.30
N VAL A 43 -14.53 -4.46 -7.85
CA VAL A 43 -13.27 -3.81 -8.24
C VAL A 43 -13.20 -2.43 -7.62
N GLN A 44 -11.98 -1.96 -7.37
CA GLN A 44 -11.75 -0.54 -7.17
C GLN A 44 -11.60 0.15 -8.51
N GLY A 45 -11.93 1.42 -8.56
CA GLY A 45 -11.64 2.27 -9.71
C GLY A 45 -11.65 3.73 -9.33
N VAL A 46 -11.14 4.57 -10.23
CA VAL A 46 -11.13 6.02 -10.08
C VAL A 46 -12.18 6.62 -11.00
N VAL A 47 -12.97 7.55 -10.48
CA VAL A 47 -13.90 8.36 -11.28
C VAL A 47 -13.11 9.34 -12.14
N VAL A 48 -13.13 9.17 -13.45
CA VAL A 48 -12.34 9.95 -14.42
C VAL A 48 -13.18 10.83 -15.36
N GLY A 49 -14.50 10.64 -15.33
CA GLY A 49 -15.48 11.38 -16.11
C GLY A 49 -16.88 11.33 -15.49
N MET A 50 -17.74 12.26 -15.91
CA MET A 50 -19.14 12.35 -15.48
C MET A 50 -20.03 12.59 -16.70
N PRO A 51 -20.29 11.56 -17.52
CA PRO A 51 -21.06 11.73 -18.74
C PRO A 51 -22.54 12.01 -18.45
N GLU A 52 -23.18 12.82 -19.28
CA GLU A 52 -24.63 13.04 -19.22
C GLU A 52 -25.40 11.75 -19.59
N THR A 53 -24.88 11.02 -20.57
CA THR A 53 -25.44 9.75 -21.07
C THR A 53 -24.38 8.66 -21.03
N PRO A 54 -24.70 7.45 -20.53
CA PRO A 54 -23.75 6.35 -20.49
C PRO A 54 -23.50 5.79 -21.89
N ALA A 55 -22.32 5.22 -22.10
CA ALA A 55 -21.93 4.51 -23.31
C ALA A 55 -22.76 3.24 -23.55
N VAL A 56 -23.45 2.74 -22.52
CA VAL A 56 -24.30 1.55 -22.59
C VAL A 56 -25.68 1.81 -21.96
N PRO A 57 -26.75 1.19 -22.48
CA PRO A 57 -28.11 1.41 -21.97
C PRO A 57 -28.30 0.91 -20.53
N ASP A 58 -27.73 -0.26 -20.20
CA ASP A 58 -27.85 -0.89 -18.90
C ASP A 58 -26.56 -0.77 -18.10
N THR A 59 -26.53 0.20 -17.19
CA THR A 59 -25.41 0.40 -16.26
C THR A 59 -25.64 -0.31 -14.94
N ARG A 60 -24.56 -0.64 -14.23
CA ARG A 60 -24.62 -1.13 -12.85
C ARG A 60 -24.43 0.03 -11.86
N PRO A 61 -24.93 -0.08 -10.62
CA PRO A 61 -24.70 0.94 -9.60
C PRO A 61 -23.24 0.93 -9.15
N LEU A 62 -22.71 2.09 -8.80
CA LEU A 62 -21.58 2.16 -7.88
C LEU A 62 -21.97 1.63 -6.51
N ASP A 63 -20.98 1.18 -5.77
CA ASP A 63 -21.22 0.58 -4.47
C ASP A 63 -20.95 1.54 -3.30
N GLU A 64 -19.75 2.10 -3.26
CA GLU A 64 -19.30 2.99 -2.19
C GLU A 64 -18.12 3.85 -2.64
N LEU A 65 -17.94 4.97 -1.94
CA LEU A 65 -16.73 5.76 -1.96
C LEU A 65 -15.75 5.17 -0.93
N ILE A 66 -14.50 4.96 -1.32
CA ILE A 66 -13.47 4.39 -0.43
C ILE A 66 -12.95 5.43 0.55
N ASP A 67 -12.89 6.68 0.10
CA ASP A 67 -12.52 7.85 0.88
C ASP A 67 -13.65 8.89 0.76
N PRO A 68 -13.97 9.64 1.83
CA PRO A 68 -14.94 10.73 1.75
C PRO A 68 -14.55 11.84 0.76
N ASP A 69 -13.25 12.03 0.52
CA ASP A 69 -12.73 13.07 -0.37
C ASP A 69 -12.11 12.46 -1.65
N PRO A 70 -12.02 13.22 -2.77
CA PRO A 70 -11.26 12.81 -3.93
C PRO A 70 -9.80 12.52 -3.58
N VAL A 71 -9.32 11.33 -3.93
CA VAL A 71 -7.91 10.94 -3.68
C VAL A 71 -6.97 11.44 -4.77
N LEU A 72 -7.52 11.91 -5.90
CA LEU A 72 -6.78 12.53 -7.00
C LEU A 72 -7.43 13.87 -7.38
N THR A 73 -6.58 14.85 -7.67
CA THR A 73 -6.99 16.15 -8.20
C THR A 73 -7.23 16.09 -9.70
N THR A 74 -7.96 17.06 -10.26
CA THR A 74 -8.17 17.16 -11.71
C THR A 74 -6.85 17.26 -12.48
N ALA A 75 -5.87 18.01 -11.98
CA ALA A 75 -4.55 18.10 -12.59
C ALA A 75 -3.82 16.73 -12.64
N GLN A 76 -3.98 15.90 -11.61
CA GLN A 76 -3.45 14.54 -11.60
C GLN A 76 -4.19 13.63 -12.59
N LEU A 77 -5.51 13.77 -12.74
CA LEU A 77 -6.27 13.04 -13.75
C LEU A 77 -5.82 13.42 -15.17
N ASP A 78 -5.60 14.71 -15.44
CA ASP A 78 -5.14 15.18 -16.73
C ASP A 78 -3.71 14.70 -17.02
N LEU A 79 -2.83 14.73 -16.02
CA LEU A 79 -1.48 14.16 -16.13
C LEU A 79 -1.53 12.66 -16.41
N ALA A 80 -2.40 11.91 -15.72
CA ALA A 80 -2.54 10.47 -15.94
C ALA A 80 -3.06 10.15 -17.35
N LYS A 81 -4.01 10.94 -17.87
CA LYS A 81 -4.49 10.84 -19.26
C LYS A 81 -3.36 11.12 -20.25
N TRP A 82 -2.60 12.20 -20.05
CA TRP A 82 -1.45 12.53 -20.89
C TRP A 82 -0.38 11.42 -20.87
N LEU A 83 -0.07 10.85 -19.70
CA LEU A 83 0.87 9.73 -19.58
C LEU A 83 0.37 8.49 -20.33
N ALA A 84 -0.90 8.13 -20.16
CA ALA A 84 -1.51 6.99 -20.83
C ALA A 84 -1.45 7.12 -22.35
N ASP A 85 -1.80 8.30 -22.87
CA ASP A 85 -1.79 8.58 -24.31
C ASP A 85 -0.37 8.62 -24.88
N THR A 86 0.55 9.29 -24.20
CA THR A 86 1.94 9.50 -24.66
C THR A 86 2.76 8.21 -24.64
N TYR A 87 2.59 7.40 -23.61
CA TYR A 87 3.39 6.18 -23.42
C TYR A 87 2.64 4.90 -23.75
N HIS A 88 1.41 5.01 -24.29
CA HIS A 88 0.52 3.88 -24.57
C HIS A 88 0.36 2.92 -23.39
N ALA A 89 0.31 3.50 -22.18
CA ALA A 89 0.14 2.76 -20.94
C ALA A 89 -1.35 2.70 -20.56
N PRO A 90 -1.82 1.66 -19.88
CA PRO A 90 -3.19 1.65 -19.35
C PRO A 90 -3.41 2.82 -18.39
N LEU A 91 -4.47 3.61 -18.61
CA LEU A 91 -4.79 4.78 -17.77
C LEU A 91 -4.80 4.46 -16.27
N ILE A 92 -5.35 3.30 -15.90
CA ILE A 92 -5.41 2.91 -14.51
C ILE A 92 -4.05 2.66 -13.87
N ASP A 93 -3.06 2.20 -14.64
CA ASP A 93 -1.69 2.02 -14.14
C ASP A 93 -1.07 3.41 -13.84
N CYS A 94 -1.31 4.41 -14.68
CA CYS A 94 -0.89 5.78 -14.43
C CYS A 94 -1.56 6.38 -13.18
N LEU A 95 -2.88 6.18 -13.03
CA LEU A 95 -3.65 6.69 -11.89
C LEU A 95 -3.22 6.05 -10.57
N THR A 96 -3.06 4.72 -10.54
CA THR A 96 -2.75 3.98 -9.31
C THR A 96 -1.38 4.32 -8.73
N LEU A 97 -0.45 4.80 -9.54
CA LEU A 97 0.85 5.31 -9.08
C LEU A 97 0.75 6.61 -8.27
N MET A 98 -0.34 7.36 -8.44
CA MET A 98 -0.57 8.64 -7.75
C MET A 98 -1.40 8.46 -6.48
N ILE A 99 -1.98 7.27 -6.25
CA ILE A 99 -2.82 6.98 -5.08
C ILE A 99 -1.95 6.57 -3.89
N PRO A 100 -2.22 7.09 -2.67
CA PRO A 100 -1.47 6.70 -1.48
C PRO A 100 -1.44 5.17 -1.25
N PRO A 101 -0.28 4.64 -0.79
CA PRO A 101 -0.17 3.22 -0.48
C PRO A 101 -1.15 2.84 0.62
N GLY A 102 -1.99 1.83 0.36
CA GLY A 102 -3.01 1.33 1.29
C GLY A 102 -4.45 1.64 0.88
N LEU A 103 -4.68 2.65 0.04
CA LEU A 103 -5.98 2.94 -0.56
C LEU A 103 -6.18 2.14 -1.86
N SER A 104 -5.17 2.13 -2.73
CA SER A 104 -5.18 1.35 -3.97
C SER A 104 -5.04 -0.14 -3.70
N GLN A 105 -6.06 -0.91 -4.07
CA GLN A 105 -6.11 -2.36 -4.00
C GLN A 105 -6.67 -2.93 -5.29
N GLN A 106 -5.95 -3.89 -5.87
CA GLN A 106 -6.47 -4.69 -6.97
C GLN A 106 -7.47 -5.72 -6.43
N ALA A 107 -8.53 -5.97 -7.20
CA ALA A 107 -9.44 -7.06 -6.88
C ALA A 107 -8.68 -8.39 -6.95
N ASP A 108 -8.63 -9.11 -5.82
CA ASP A 108 -8.07 -10.43 -5.74
C ASP A 108 -9.20 -11.46 -5.83
N SER A 109 -8.86 -12.72 -6.02
CA SER A 109 -9.82 -13.81 -6.02
C SER A 109 -9.38 -14.91 -5.09
N HIS A 110 -10.27 -15.32 -4.20
CA HIS A 110 -10.11 -16.54 -3.41
C HIS A 110 -10.53 -17.73 -4.25
N TYR A 111 -9.71 -18.76 -4.21
CA TYR A 111 -9.99 -20.06 -4.79
C TYR A 111 -10.42 -20.97 -3.63
N HIS A 112 -11.70 -21.35 -3.65
CA HIS A 112 -12.32 -22.24 -2.68
C HIS A 112 -12.40 -23.65 -3.28
N LEU A 113 -12.15 -24.67 -2.47
CA LEU A 113 -12.26 -26.07 -2.89
C LEU A 113 -13.68 -26.57 -2.60
N LEU A 114 -14.46 -26.84 -3.65
CA LEU A 114 -15.83 -27.35 -3.51
C LEU A 114 -15.87 -28.85 -3.24
N ASP A 115 -14.90 -29.59 -3.79
CA ASP A 115 -14.77 -31.03 -3.61
C ASP A 115 -13.45 -31.37 -2.87
N PRO A 116 -13.51 -31.65 -1.56
CA PRO A 116 -12.35 -32.01 -0.76
C PRO A 116 -11.67 -33.31 -1.20
N GLU A 117 -12.38 -34.19 -1.89
CA GLU A 117 -11.88 -35.50 -2.34
C GLU A 117 -11.36 -35.47 -3.77
N ALA A 118 -11.56 -34.37 -4.50
CA ALA A 118 -11.09 -34.24 -5.87
C ALA A 118 -9.59 -34.49 -6.01
N GLU A 119 -9.23 -35.22 -7.06
CA GLU A 119 -7.86 -35.50 -7.48
C GLU A 119 -7.48 -34.69 -8.72
N GLY A 120 -6.22 -34.29 -8.80
CA GLY A 120 -5.71 -33.53 -9.93
C GLY A 120 -5.21 -34.46 -11.03
N GLU A 121 -5.56 -34.18 -12.28
CA GLU A 121 -5.11 -34.96 -13.45
C GLU A 121 -3.70 -34.56 -13.91
N THR A 122 -3.22 -33.39 -13.47
CA THR A 122 -1.90 -32.87 -13.82
C THR A 122 -1.07 -32.59 -12.58
N PRO A 123 0.28 -32.62 -12.66
CA PRO A 123 1.14 -32.30 -11.53
C PRO A 123 0.84 -30.93 -10.91
N THR A 124 0.45 -29.96 -11.73
CA THR A 124 0.08 -28.61 -11.27
C THR A 124 -1.26 -28.59 -10.56
N GLN A 125 -2.27 -29.31 -11.05
CA GLN A 125 -3.56 -29.44 -10.36
C GLN A 125 -3.39 -30.14 -9.01
N ILE A 126 -2.64 -31.24 -8.95
CA ILE A 126 -2.35 -31.96 -7.71
C ILE A 126 -1.73 -31.01 -6.68
N LYS A 127 -0.76 -30.18 -7.09
CA LYS A 127 -0.13 -29.17 -6.22
C LYS A 127 -1.12 -28.09 -5.75
N ILE A 128 -1.99 -27.59 -6.62
CA ILE A 128 -3.02 -26.59 -6.25
C ILE A 128 -4.01 -27.19 -5.26
N LEU A 129 -4.55 -28.38 -5.55
CA LEU A 129 -5.52 -29.06 -4.69
C LEU A 129 -4.90 -29.40 -3.33
N ALA A 130 -3.69 -29.97 -3.30
CA ALA A 130 -2.98 -30.25 -2.05
C ALA A 130 -2.71 -28.97 -1.23
N LEU A 131 -2.42 -27.86 -1.90
CA LEU A 131 -2.21 -26.57 -1.24
C LEU A 131 -3.49 -26.04 -0.60
N LEU A 132 -4.61 -26.09 -1.32
CA LEU A 132 -5.93 -25.65 -0.83
C LEU A 132 -6.48 -26.59 0.26
N LYS A 133 -6.35 -27.91 0.10
CA LYS A 133 -6.72 -28.89 1.16
C LYS A 133 -5.97 -28.63 2.47
N ARG A 134 -4.68 -28.23 2.40
CA ARG A 134 -3.85 -27.98 3.59
C ARG A 134 -4.06 -26.60 4.22
N ARG A 135 -4.29 -25.55 3.42
CA ARG A 135 -4.28 -24.15 3.89
C ARG A 135 -5.67 -23.49 3.86
N GLY A 136 -6.69 -24.20 3.39
CA GLY A 136 -7.99 -23.62 3.11
C GLY A 136 -7.96 -22.68 1.90
N ASP A 137 -8.88 -21.73 1.89
CA ASP A 137 -9.06 -20.78 0.81
C ASP A 137 -7.84 -19.88 0.65
N LEU A 138 -7.35 -19.80 -0.58
CA LEU A 138 -6.19 -18.99 -0.90
C LEU A 138 -6.49 -18.02 -2.03
N ARG A 139 -5.89 -16.84 -1.90
CA ARG A 139 -5.83 -15.85 -2.97
C ARG A 139 -4.91 -16.27 -4.09
N GLY A 140 -5.16 -15.77 -5.30
CA GLY A 140 -4.30 -16.01 -6.45
C GLY A 140 -2.83 -15.64 -6.16
N ARG A 141 -2.56 -14.53 -5.47
CA ARG A 141 -1.20 -14.14 -5.06
C ARG A 141 -0.56 -15.11 -4.06
N GLN A 142 -1.35 -15.69 -3.16
CA GLN A 142 -0.85 -16.66 -2.17
C GLN A 142 -0.53 -18.00 -2.85
N ILE A 143 -1.31 -18.41 -3.85
CA ILE A 143 -1.02 -19.57 -4.69
C ILE A 143 0.25 -19.33 -5.51
N ALA A 144 0.38 -18.15 -6.13
CA ALA A 144 1.58 -17.77 -6.89
C ALA A 144 2.85 -17.76 -6.02
N HIS A 145 2.76 -17.25 -4.79
CA HIS A 145 3.86 -17.24 -3.83
C HIS A 145 4.22 -18.65 -3.33
N ALA A 146 3.23 -19.52 -3.12
CA ALA A 146 3.44 -20.90 -2.69
C ALA A 146 3.95 -21.82 -3.81
N LEU A 147 3.68 -21.48 -5.07
CA LEU A 147 4.09 -22.22 -6.27
C LEU A 147 4.97 -21.33 -7.17
N PRO A 148 6.15 -20.89 -6.68
CA PRO A 148 7.01 -19.99 -7.44
C PRO A 148 7.46 -20.65 -8.74
N ARG A 149 7.50 -19.87 -9.83
CA ARG A 149 7.90 -20.32 -11.18
C ARG A 149 7.00 -21.38 -11.83
N ILE A 150 5.86 -21.71 -11.23
CA ILE A 150 4.87 -22.61 -11.84
C ILE A 150 3.76 -21.77 -12.46
N ARG A 151 3.48 -21.97 -13.75
CA ARG A 151 2.32 -21.36 -14.43
C ARG A 151 1.04 -22.08 -14.01
N TRP A 152 0.52 -21.71 -12.85
CA TRP A 152 -0.60 -22.38 -12.19
C TRP A 152 -1.98 -21.97 -12.73
N GLN A 153 -2.09 -20.81 -13.39
CA GLN A 153 -3.37 -20.24 -13.82
C GLN A 153 -4.17 -21.16 -14.77
N PRO A 154 -3.58 -21.80 -15.80
CA PRO A 154 -4.33 -22.70 -16.68
C PRO A 154 -4.89 -23.92 -15.94
N ALA A 155 -4.12 -24.46 -14.98
CA ALA A 155 -4.54 -25.60 -14.16
C ALA A 155 -5.71 -25.22 -13.24
N ALA A 156 -5.64 -24.06 -12.59
CA ALA A 156 -6.74 -23.52 -11.78
C ALA A 156 -8.00 -23.28 -12.64
N GLN A 157 -7.85 -22.73 -13.86
CA GLN A 157 -8.98 -22.52 -14.78
C GLN A 157 -9.64 -23.84 -15.22
N ALA A 158 -8.86 -24.91 -15.42
CA ALA A 158 -9.43 -26.23 -15.71
C ALA A 158 -10.23 -26.78 -14.51
N LEU A 159 -9.74 -26.60 -13.28
CA LEU A 159 -10.45 -27.03 -12.07
C LEU A 159 -11.73 -26.22 -11.81
N LEU A 160 -11.71 -24.91 -12.08
CA LEU A 160 -12.90 -24.04 -12.02
C LEU A 160 -13.98 -24.50 -13.02
N ARG A 161 -13.60 -24.80 -14.26
CA ARG A 161 -14.55 -25.29 -15.28
C ARG A 161 -15.18 -26.64 -14.93
N LYS A 162 -14.47 -27.48 -14.18
CA LYS A 162 -14.97 -28.78 -13.70
C LYS A 162 -15.82 -28.66 -12.42
N GLY A 163 -15.97 -27.46 -11.85
CA GLY A 163 -16.69 -27.28 -10.59
C GLY A 163 -15.97 -27.84 -9.37
N ILE A 164 -14.67 -28.17 -9.49
CA ILE A 164 -13.86 -28.65 -8.35
C ILE A 164 -13.42 -27.46 -7.49
N LEU A 165 -13.12 -26.34 -8.14
CA LEU A 165 -12.87 -25.07 -7.46
C LEU A 165 -14.02 -24.11 -7.71
N GLU A 166 -14.24 -23.23 -6.76
CA GLU A 166 -15.00 -22.00 -6.94
C GLU A 166 -14.06 -20.79 -6.82
N ARG A 167 -14.40 -19.70 -7.50
CA ARG A 167 -13.66 -18.45 -7.40
C ARG A 167 -14.56 -17.35 -6.88
N HIS A 168 -14.25 -16.87 -5.68
CA HIS A 168 -14.94 -15.75 -5.04
C HIS A 168 -14.07 -14.51 -5.13
N SER A 169 -14.69 -13.40 -5.52
CA SER A 169 -13.97 -12.14 -5.68
C SER A 169 -13.95 -11.39 -4.38
N VAL A 170 -12.78 -10.90 -3.98
CA VAL A 170 -12.61 -10.28 -2.68
C VAL A 170 -11.76 -9.02 -2.85
N LEU A 171 -12.30 -7.92 -2.35
CA LEU A 171 -11.57 -6.67 -2.22
C LEU A 171 -11.21 -6.48 -0.75
N ASP A 172 -9.93 -6.27 -0.47
CA ASP A 172 -9.54 -5.92 0.90
C ASP A 172 -10.03 -4.50 1.23
N PRO A 173 -10.50 -4.26 2.47
CA PRO A 173 -10.72 -2.89 2.91
C PRO A 173 -9.40 -2.10 2.83
N PRO A 174 -9.47 -0.78 2.58
CA PRO A 174 -8.29 0.07 2.55
C PRO A 174 -7.51 -0.08 3.86
N ARG A 175 -6.19 -0.25 3.76
CA ARG A 175 -5.29 -0.36 4.92
C ARG A 175 -4.36 0.85 4.92
N VAL A 176 -4.90 2.02 5.19
CA VAL A 176 -4.08 3.19 5.51
C VAL A 176 -3.63 3.05 6.96
N ARG A 177 -2.33 2.95 7.18
CA ARG A 177 -1.72 3.10 8.51
C ARG A 177 -0.63 4.16 8.39
N PRO A 178 -0.59 5.17 9.27
CA PRO A 178 0.51 6.12 9.30
C PRO A 178 1.85 5.36 9.36
N ARG A 179 2.81 5.78 8.54
CA ARG A 179 4.16 5.22 8.61
C ARG A 179 4.81 5.73 9.89
N ARG A 180 4.87 4.86 10.90
CA ARG A 180 5.61 5.12 12.13
C ARG A 180 7.09 4.95 11.87
N VAL A 181 7.90 5.92 12.28
CA VAL A 181 9.34 5.75 12.28
C VAL A 181 9.89 5.87 13.69
N ARG A 182 10.88 5.03 13.98
CA ARG A 182 11.57 5.06 15.25
C ARG A 182 12.48 6.29 15.27
N SER A 183 12.25 7.16 16.23
CA SER A 183 13.06 8.37 16.46
C SER A 183 13.81 8.25 17.77
N ALA A 184 14.96 8.91 17.85
CA ALA A 184 15.69 9.15 19.09
C ALA A 184 15.69 10.65 19.38
N ARG A 185 15.48 11.03 20.64
CA ARG A 185 15.66 12.41 21.12
C ARG A 185 16.51 12.40 22.37
N LEU A 186 17.10 13.55 22.71
CA LEU A 186 17.71 13.72 24.02
C LEU A 186 16.68 13.56 25.14
N ALA A 187 17.00 12.73 26.12
CA ALA A 187 16.22 12.58 27.34
C ALA A 187 16.59 13.65 28.39
N LEU A 188 17.72 14.34 28.18
CA LEU A 188 18.28 15.36 29.08
C LEU A 188 18.45 16.68 28.33
N PRO A 189 18.49 17.82 29.04
CA PRO A 189 18.91 19.09 28.46
C PRO A 189 20.30 18.97 27.80
N PRO A 190 20.57 19.69 26.70
CA PRO A 190 21.84 19.61 25.96
C PRO A 190 23.10 19.75 26.83
N ASP A 191 23.08 20.66 27.81
CA ASP A 191 24.21 20.88 28.71
C ASP A 191 24.54 19.65 29.57
N LYS A 192 23.49 18.95 30.04
CA LYS A 192 23.63 17.72 30.82
C LYS A 192 24.02 16.52 29.94
N ALA A 193 23.57 16.49 28.69
CA ALA A 193 24.03 15.48 27.73
C ALA A 193 25.53 15.64 27.43
N ARG A 194 26.04 16.88 27.30
CA ARG A 194 27.47 17.18 27.07
C ARG A 194 28.37 16.71 28.20
N GLU A 195 27.95 16.89 29.46
CA GLU A 195 28.70 16.42 30.64
C GLU A 195 28.93 14.89 30.63
N ASN A 196 28.10 14.13 29.91
CA ASN A 196 28.15 12.67 29.87
C ASN A 196 28.90 12.08 28.67
N LEU A 197 29.44 12.91 27.76
CA LEU A 197 30.11 12.46 26.52
C LEU A 197 31.29 11.50 26.76
N ASP A 198 32.01 11.69 27.87
CA ASP A 198 33.19 10.89 28.22
C ASP A 198 32.84 9.54 28.90
N GLY A 199 31.59 9.37 29.33
CA GLY A 199 31.12 8.21 30.11
C GLY A 199 30.45 7.09 29.31
N ILE A 200 30.32 7.25 27.99
CA ILE A 200 29.43 6.43 27.14
C ILE A 200 30.09 5.14 26.61
N GLY A 201 31.21 4.73 27.21
CA GLY A 201 31.89 3.48 26.89
C GLY A 201 33.36 3.45 27.28
N ARG A 202 34.06 2.38 26.88
CA ARG A 202 35.51 2.25 27.11
C ARG A 202 36.26 3.33 26.31
N LYS A 203 37.08 4.13 27.00
CA LYS A 203 37.93 5.17 26.38
C LYS A 203 38.73 4.59 25.20
N GLY A 204 38.62 5.25 24.04
CA GLY A 204 39.28 4.84 22.79
C GLY A 204 38.61 3.70 22.01
N GLY A 205 37.45 3.21 22.45
CA GLY A 205 36.70 2.18 21.73
C GLY A 205 35.89 2.73 20.56
N GLN A 206 35.84 2.02 19.43
CA GLN A 206 35.02 2.41 18.27
C GLN A 206 33.53 2.59 18.60
N ALA A 207 33.00 1.86 19.59
CA ALA A 207 31.62 2.02 20.03
C ALA A 207 31.38 3.32 20.81
N ALA A 208 32.34 3.74 21.64
CA ALA A 208 32.23 5.01 22.37
C ALA A 208 32.24 6.19 21.39
N GLU A 209 33.10 6.13 20.36
CA GLU A 209 33.16 7.17 19.33
C GLU A 209 31.86 7.29 18.52
N ARG A 210 31.23 6.16 18.14
CA ARG A 210 29.92 6.20 17.46
C ARG A 210 28.83 6.80 18.33
N ARG A 211 28.76 6.41 19.60
CA ARG A 211 27.76 6.93 20.55
C ARG A 211 27.96 8.43 20.81
N ARG A 212 29.21 8.87 20.91
CA ARG A 212 29.58 10.29 21.04
C ARG A 212 29.06 11.10 19.87
N ARG A 213 29.30 10.65 18.63
CA ARG A 213 28.79 11.33 17.42
C ARG A 213 27.27 11.38 17.35
N ILE A 214 26.59 10.29 17.71
CA ILE A 214 25.12 10.27 17.77
C ILE A 214 24.61 11.29 18.79
N LEU A 215 25.22 11.36 19.97
CA LEU A 215 24.80 12.29 21.01
C LEU A 215 25.10 13.75 20.65
N GLU A 216 26.27 14.02 20.06
CA GLU A 216 26.64 15.35 19.52
C GLU A 216 25.64 15.79 18.45
N GLY A 217 25.29 14.91 17.49
CA GLY A 217 24.27 15.20 16.48
C GLY A 217 22.89 15.51 17.07
N LEU A 218 22.45 14.75 18.07
CA LEU A 218 21.19 15.02 18.78
C LEU A 218 21.23 16.33 19.60
N ILE A 219 22.40 16.76 20.07
CA ILE A 219 22.61 18.03 20.77
C ILE A 219 22.56 19.21 19.80
N GLU A 220 23.17 19.06 18.62
CA GLU A 220 23.23 20.12 17.60
C GLU A 220 21.87 20.38 16.96
N GLU A 221 21.14 19.32 16.59
CA GLU A 221 19.84 19.45 15.93
C GLU A 221 18.74 19.88 16.91
N GLY A 222 18.80 19.44 18.17
CA GLY A 222 17.82 19.82 19.20
C GLY A 222 16.42 19.20 19.01
N GLU A 223 16.19 18.45 17.92
CA GLU A 223 14.94 17.78 17.59
C GLU A 223 15.08 16.24 17.55
N PRO A 224 13.96 15.48 17.62
CA PRO A 224 14.00 14.04 17.46
C PRO A 224 14.49 13.63 16.06
N LEU A 225 15.55 12.82 16.00
CA LEU A 225 16.13 12.33 14.75
C LEU A 225 15.73 10.89 14.45
N GLU A 226 15.57 10.58 13.16
CA GLU A 226 15.19 9.25 12.69
C GLU A 226 16.33 8.24 12.94
N VAL A 227 16.02 7.07 13.49
CA VAL A 227 17.04 6.05 13.82
C VAL A 227 17.82 5.58 12.59
N SER A 228 17.17 5.50 11.42
CA SER A 228 17.82 5.18 10.15
C SER A 228 18.87 6.23 9.75
N TRP A 229 18.56 7.50 9.96
CA TRP A 229 19.47 8.61 9.67
C TRP A 229 20.68 8.58 10.62
N LEU A 230 20.46 8.36 11.91
CA LEU A 230 21.54 8.21 12.90
C LEU A 230 22.49 7.05 12.57
N TYR A 231 21.98 5.97 11.99
CA TYR A 231 22.82 4.87 11.51
C TYR A 231 23.63 5.23 10.26
N ALA A 232 23.00 5.94 9.32
CA ALA A 232 23.63 6.33 8.06
C ALA A 232 24.72 7.40 8.27
N GLU A 233 24.38 8.47 8.99
CA GLU A 233 25.23 9.65 9.14
C GLU A 233 26.36 9.42 10.14
N TYR A 234 26.04 8.85 11.31
CA TYR A 234 27.01 8.67 12.39
C TYR A 234 27.58 7.25 12.46
N GLY A 235 27.25 6.38 11.49
CA GLY A 235 27.66 4.98 11.46
C GLY A 235 27.08 4.15 12.59
N GLY A 236 26.04 4.64 13.27
CA GLY A 236 25.46 4.06 14.47
C GLY A 236 24.93 2.64 14.28
N LYS A 237 24.88 1.88 15.37
CA LYS A 237 24.25 0.55 15.43
C LYS A 237 23.17 0.52 16.50
N ARG A 238 22.27 -0.47 16.42
CA ARG A 238 21.23 -0.70 17.44
C ARG A 238 21.80 -0.77 18.86
N ALA A 239 22.94 -1.42 19.04
CA ALA A 239 23.61 -1.53 20.35
C ALA A 239 24.13 -0.19 20.90
N ASP A 240 24.35 0.80 20.03
CA ASP A 240 24.78 2.13 20.44
C ASP A 240 23.59 2.94 20.98
N LEU A 241 22.44 2.89 20.30
CA LEU A 241 21.21 3.54 20.76
C LEU A 241 20.63 2.91 22.04
N VAL A 242 20.63 1.58 22.14
CA VAL A 242 20.19 0.89 23.37
C VAL A 242 21.06 1.30 24.56
N ALA A 243 22.38 1.35 24.39
CA ALA A 243 23.27 1.77 25.47
C ALA A 243 23.06 3.25 25.85
N LEU A 244 22.87 4.14 24.88
CA LEU A 244 22.56 5.55 25.14
C LEU A 244 21.23 5.73 25.90
N GLU A 245 20.23 4.89 25.61
CA GLU A 245 18.94 4.86 26.31
C GLU A 245 19.07 4.29 27.72
N GLU A 246 19.83 3.20 27.91
CA GLU A 246 20.14 2.62 29.24
C GLU A 246 20.91 3.60 30.14
N HIS A 247 21.78 4.42 29.54
CA HIS A 247 22.47 5.51 30.23
C HIS A 247 21.56 6.73 30.49
N GLY A 248 20.30 6.72 30.04
CA GLY A 248 19.34 7.80 30.22
C GLY A 248 19.67 9.08 29.43
N LEU A 249 20.52 8.98 28.40
CA LEU A 249 20.95 10.13 27.59
C LEU A 249 19.99 10.42 26.45
N ILE A 250 19.36 9.38 25.91
CA ILE A 250 18.35 9.49 24.85
C ILE A 250 17.09 8.72 25.24
N SER A 251 15.96 9.08 24.63
CA SER A 251 14.73 8.28 24.68
C SER A 251 14.33 7.88 23.26
N LEU A 252 13.98 6.60 23.07
CA LEU A 252 13.46 6.10 21.79
C LEU A 252 11.93 6.14 21.78
N SER A 253 11.35 6.73 20.75
CA SER A 253 9.89 6.77 20.55
C SER A 253 9.51 6.32 19.13
N GLU A 254 8.28 5.84 18.98
CA GLU A 254 7.65 5.78 17.65
C GLU A 254 6.96 7.13 17.40
N ALA A 255 7.53 7.94 16.50
CA ALA A 255 6.89 9.17 16.05
C ALA A 255 6.14 8.90 14.74
N GLU A 256 4.93 9.43 14.61
CA GLU A 256 4.27 9.55 13.31
C GLU A 256 4.98 10.67 12.55
N VAL A 257 5.71 10.29 11.50
CA VAL A 257 6.38 11.27 10.63
C VAL A 257 5.40 11.62 9.53
N TRP A 258 4.80 12.81 9.64
CA TRP A 258 4.17 13.47 8.49
C TRP A 258 5.29 13.92 7.57
N ARG A 259 5.24 13.48 6.31
CA ARG A 259 6.07 14.09 5.26
C ARG A 259 5.23 15.20 4.68
N ASP A 260 5.62 16.44 4.94
CA ASP A 260 5.19 17.56 4.13
C ASP A 260 6.29 17.84 3.08
N PRO A 261 6.18 17.31 1.85
CA PRO A 261 7.14 17.58 0.80
C PRO A 261 7.16 19.05 0.35
N LEU A 262 6.28 19.90 0.88
CA LEU A 262 6.12 21.31 0.57
C LEU A 262 6.53 22.22 1.75
N GLU A 263 7.00 21.66 2.87
CA GLU A 263 7.34 22.41 4.10
C GLU A 263 8.36 23.54 3.87
N ASN A 264 9.17 23.42 2.82
CA ASN A 264 10.20 24.40 2.44
C ASN A 264 9.86 25.19 1.16
N LEU A 265 8.60 25.13 0.68
CA LEU A 265 8.17 25.87 -0.50
C LEU A 265 7.22 27.00 -0.08
N ASP A 266 7.73 28.23 -0.14
CA ASP A 266 6.89 29.43 -0.04
C ASP A 266 6.02 29.53 -1.31
N PHE A 267 4.71 29.43 -1.15
CA PHE A 267 3.76 29.70 -2.22
C PHE A 267 3.52 31.21 -2.30
N VAL A 268 3.98 31.83 -3.41
CA VAL A 268 3.71 33.23 -3.79
C VAL A 268 2.32 33.35 -4.41
#